data_AF-A0A8T3P827-F1
#
_entry.id   AF-A0A8T3P827-F1
#
_cell.length_a   1.000
_cell.length_b   1.000
_cell.length_c   1.000
_cell.angle_alpha   90.00
_cell.angle_beta   90.00
_cell.angle_gamma   90.00
#
_symmetry.space_group_name_H-M   'P 1'
#
loop_
_entity.id
_entity.type
_entity.pdbx_description
1 polymer ?
#
loop_
_entity_poly.entity_id
_entity_poly.type
_entity_poly.pdbx_seq_one_letter_code
_entity_poly.pdbx_strand_id
1 'polypeptide(L)'
;MEAQIAGLRPEGETNIFAGLSQAVESLEGTTATRRHIVLLTDGWSTSGDYDALLERMAAANITLSAVGAGAGGDEGTLSRLAEAGGGRYYSAANPATIPDIFLKETQQVSGQQIIEEAFFPIQTSSSPILRGLEEGLPALLGYNGTTPKAAAQTVLVSSRDDPVLAQWQYGLGRSVAWTSDTTGRWARDWIGWPGFNRFFSQLVAWTFPGEEAGGIEAEFVTDGDETRLRLESLESDGTPRDFYETTVTLVSPGLDSSLVRLQQTGPGIYEAPLGRIPPGAYAARVSQTRPGATPLGRTVGLVAPTATEYRVLGTNQQFLSALRQGTGGRAIATPEDVWVHDLQSTAFATDLWPLLLLLALLLWPLDVAIRRVSLQRGDFALARAWTGSRWRAWRGRTAAPSPPVEGLLAAKGRAGGGRSRASLWSAGPSRESMPDSLAPAETAGRAPTVAERAGAAVSEPQAVPPEGSADAPAVTPGDQPGDPLSADPATTPDDTLSRLREAKRRARR
;
A
#
# COMPACT_ATOMS: atom_id res chain seq x y z
N MET A 1 -3.43 -12.85 32.89
CA MET A 1 -2.02 -12.52 33.18
C MET A 1 -1.83 -11.03 33.41
N GLU A 2 -1.88 -10.16 32.38
CA GLU A 2 -1.66 -8.70 32.51
C GLU A 2 -2.47 -8.05 33.64
N ALA A 3 -3.78 -8.26 33.68
CA ALA A 3 -4.67 -7.76 34.73
C ALA A 3 -4.42 -8.32 36.15
N GLN A 4 -3.61 -9.38 36.29
CA GLN A 4 -3.17 -9.92 37.59
C GLN A 4 -1.83 -9.31 38.02
N ILE A 5 -0.94 -9.02 37.06
CA ILE A 5 0.34 -8.35 37.31
C ILE A 5 0.12 -6.88 37.66
N ALA A 6 -0.78 -6.19 36.95
CA ALA A 6 -1.13 -4.78 37.21
C ALA A 6 -1.83 -4.54 38.57
N GLY A 7 -2.23 -5.60 39.28
CA GLY A 7 -2.81 -5.54 40.62
C GLY A 7 -1.79 -5.60 41.76
N LEU A 8 -0.52 -5.90 41.48
CA LEU A 8 0.53 -6.05 42.50
C LEU A 8 0.85 -4.70 43.16
N ARG A 9 1.03 -4.72 44.48
CA ARG A 9 1.44 -3.55 45.29
C ARG A 9 2.57 -3.95 46.24
N PRO A 10 3.58 -3.11 46.46
CA PRO A 10 4.62 -3.37 47.44
C PRO A 10 4.07 -3.14 48.87
N GLU A 11 4.08 -4.19 49.68
CA GLU A 11 3.71 -4.16 51.10
C GLU A 11 4.68 -5.06 51.89
N GLY A 12 5.16 -4.59 53.05
CA GLY A 12 6.06 -5.35 53.94
C GLY A 12 7.56 -5.18 53.65
N GLU A 13 8.35 -6.15 54.11
CA GLU A 13 9.82 -6.21 53.95
C GLU A 13 10.23 -7.23 52.88
N THR A 14 11.43 -7.06 52.31
CA THR A 14 11.99 -7.99 51.32
C THR A 14 12.39 -9.32 51.98
N ASN A 15 11.78 -10.43 51.56
CA ASN A 15 12.17 -11.79 51.95
C ASN A 15 12.36 -12.67 50.70
N ILE A 16 13.59 -12.64 50.15
CA ILE A 16 13.94 -13.34 48.91
C ILE A 16 13.82 -14.86 49.09
N PHE A 17 14.27 -15.40 50.22
CA PHE A 17 14.27 -16.84 50.50
C PHE A 17 12.86 -17.46 50.49
N ALA A 18 11.86 -16.79 51.07
CA ALA A 18 10.48 -17.28 51.06
C ALA A 18 9.87 -17.28 49.65
N GLY A 19 10.14 -16.25 48.84
CA GLY A 19 9.71 -16.20 47.44
C GLY A 19 10.38 -17.27 46.57
N LEU A 20 11.70 -17.46 46.74
CA LEU A 20 12.48 -18.44 45.99
C LEU A 20 12.10 -19.88 46.35
N SER A 21 11.93 -20.20 47.63
CA SER A 21 11.53 -21.55 48.07
C SER A 21 10.13 -21.95 47.57
N GLN A 22 9.17 -21.02 47.58
CA GLN A 22 7.84 -21.25 46.99
C GLN A 22 7.90 -21.48 45.47
N ALA A 23 8.79 -20.79 44.76
CA ALA A 23 9.00 -20.97 43.32
C ALA A 23 9.65 -22.33 43.00
N VAL A 24 10.60 -22.78 43.83
CA VAL A 24 11.23 -24.11 43.70
C VAL A 24 10.22 -25.23 43.91
N GLU A 25 9.43 -25.19 44.99
CA GLU A 25 8.38 -26.18 45.27
C GLU A 25 7.35 -26.27 44.14
N SER A 26 6.96 -25.12 43.57
CA SER A 26 6.02 -25.05 42.43
C SER A 26 6.58 -25.69 41.15
N LEU A 27 7.90 -25.60 40.94
CA LEU A 27 8.57 -26.13 39.74
C LEU A 27 8.93 -27.62 39.86
N GLU A 28 9.23 -28.11 41.07
CA GLU A 28 9.49 -29.54 41.34
C GLU A 28 8.30 -30.42 40.93
N GLY A 29 7.08 -30.00 41.23
CA GLY A 29 5.85 -30.70 40.84
C GLY A 29 5.49 -30.62 39.35
N THR A 30 6.24 -29.86 38.54
CA THR A 30 5.90 -29.55 37.14
C THR A 30 6.69 -30.40 36.15
N THR A 31 6.00 -31.04 35.21
CA THR A 31 6.59 -31.78 34.07
C THR A 31 6.96 -30.85 32.91
N ALA A 32 8.19 -30.31 32.94
CA ALA A 32 8.73 -29.43 31.90
C ALA A 32 10.16 -29.83 31.49
N THR A 33 10.51 -29.62 30.21
CA THR A 33 11.83 -29.96 29.63
C THR A 33 12.97 -29.12 30.19
N ARG A 34 12.69 -27.89 30.64
CA ARG A 34 13.60 -27.02 31.38
C ARG A 34 12.81 -26.30 32.47
N ARG A 35 13.42 -26.10 33.64
CA ARG A 35 12.85 -25.34 34.76
C ARG A 35 13.80 -24.19 35.09
N HIS A 36 13.24 -22.99 35.26
CA HIS A 36 14.03 -21.78 35.47
C HIS A 36 13.26 -20.75 36.30
N ILE A 37 13.98 -20.01 37.13
CA ILE A 37 13.47 -18.93 37.97
C ILE A 37 14.23 -17.66 37.60
N VAL A 38 13.49 -16.58 37.31
CA VAL A 38 14.06 -15.22 37.21
C VAL A 38 13.69 -14.47 38.49
N LEU A 39 14.68 -14.22 39.35
CA LEU A 39 14.54 -13.38 40.53
C LEU A 39 14.70 -11.90 40.12
N LEU A 40 13.77 -11.04 40.53
CA LEU A 40 13.87 -9.58 40.40
C LEU A 40 13.80 -8.96 41.79
N THR A 41 14.77 -8.13 42.16
CA THR A 41 14.80 -7.44 43.47
C THR A 41 15.59 -6.14 43.41
N ASP A 42 15.18 -5.14 44.18
CA ASP A 42 15.85 -3.85 44.39
C ASP A 42 16.63 -3.79 45.73
N GLY A 43 16.29 -4.66 46.68
CA GLY A 43 16.99 -4.86 47.95
C GLY A 43 17.58 -6.26 48.13
N TRP A 44 18.13 -6.53 49.31
CA TRP A 44 18.69 -7.84 49.68
C TRP A 44 18.31 -8.26 51.11
N SER A 45 18.15 -9.56 51.35
CA SER A 45 17.75 -10.14 52.65
C SER A 45 18.59 -11.37 53.01
N THR A 46 19.38 -11.27 54.08
CA THR A 46 20.24 -12.37 54.61
C THR A 46 19.49 -13.41 55.45
N SER A 47 18.16 -13.40 55.44
CA SER A 47 17.31 -14.41 56.08
C SER A 47 17.12 -15.63 55.17
N GLY A 48 17.62 -16.80 55.60
CA GLY A 48 17.40 -18.09 54.93
C GLY A 48 18.66 -18.93 54.73
N ASP A 49 18.47 -20.19 54.36
CA ASP A 49 19.54 -21.13 54.01
C ASP A 49 19.56 -21.30 52.48
N TYR A 50 20.19 -20.34 51.80
CA TYR A 50 20.27 -20.34 50.35
C TYR A 50 21.09 -21.50 49.79
N ASP A 51 22.06 -22.02 50.54
CA ASP A 51 22.94 -23.11 50.08
C ASP A 51 22.14 -24.42 49.99
N ALA A 52 21.37 -24.78 51.02
CA ALA A 52 20.48 -25.94 50.99
C ALA A 52 19.37 -25.80 49.92
N LEU A 53 18.92 -24.57 49.63
CA LEU A 53 17.94 -24.30 48.57
C LEU A 53 18.56 -24.47 47.17
N LEU A 54 19.81 -24.05 46.96
CA LEU A 54 20.56 -24.26 45.71
C LEU A 54 20.85 -25.74 45.45
N GLU A 55 21.22 -26.52 46.48
CA GLU A 55 21.37 -27.98 46.34
C GLU A 55 20.07 -28.65 45.89
N ARG A 56 18.94 -28.25 46.48
CA ARG A 56 17.59 -28.72 46.09
C ARG A 56 17.25 -28.33 44.64
N MET A 57 17.56 -27.10 44.22
CA MET A 57 17.38 -26.64 42.84
C MET A 57 18.20 -27.46 41.84
N ALA A 58 19.48 -27.72 42.16
CA ALA A 58 20.36 -28.53 41.33
C ALA A 58 19.82 -29.97 41.17
N ALA A 59 19.39 -30.61 42.27
CA ALA A 59 18.76 -31.93 42.22
C ALA A 59 17.48 -31.97 41.35
N ALA A 60 16.67 -30.92 41.40
CA ALA A 60 15.44 -30.78 40.61
C ALA A 60 15.67 -30.33 39.14
N ASN A 61 16.92 -30.07 38.74
CA ASN A 61 17.29 -29.45 37.46
C ASN A 61 16.57 -28.11 37.22
N ILE A 62 16.51 -27.26 38.25
CA ILE A 62 15.99 -25.89 38.21
C ILE A 62 17.17 -24.93 38.20
N THR A 63 17.16 -23.95 37.30
CA THR A 63 18.19 -22.89 37.21
C THR A 63 17.67 -21.54 37.71
N LEU A 64 18.58 -20.66 38.14
CA LEU A 64 18.27 -19.34 38.70
C LEU A 64 19.08 -18.23 38.03
N SER A 65 18.38 -17.26 37.44
CA SER A 65 18.97 -15.98 37.03
C SER A 65 18.39 -14.84 37.87
N ALA A 66 19.20 -13.80 38.13
CA ALA A 66 18.83 -12.70 39.02
C ALA A 66 18.99 -11.34 38.34
N VAL A 67 18.05 -10.43 38.61
CA VAL A 67 18.01 -9.06 38.10
C VAL A 67 17.98 -8.11 39.30
N GLY A 68 19.04 -7.34 39.48
CA GLY A 68 19.12 -6.30 40.51
C GLY A 68 18.58 -4.97 39.96
N ALA A 69 17.57 -4.39 40.59
CA ALA A 69 16.94 -3.15 40.13
C ALA A 69 17.44 -1.92 40.92
N GLY A 70 18.05 -0.95 40.21
CA GLY A 70 18.57 0.26 40.82
C GLY A 70 19.84 0.05 41.69
N ALA A 71 20.32 1.14 42.29
CA ALA A 71 21.65 1.19 42.94
C ALA A 71 21.67 0.76 44.43
N GLY A 72 20.68 -0.02 44.88
CA GLY A 72 20.49 -0.41 46.29
C GLY A 72 20.74 -1.89 46.60
N GLY A 73 20.82 -2.76 45.59
CA GLY A 73 20.98 -4.21 45.78
C GLY A 73 22.43 -4.62 46.07
N ASP A 74 22.59 -5.71 46.82
CA ASP A 74 23.89 -6.39 46.97
C ASP A 74 24.20 -7.18 45.69
N GLU A 75 24.79 -6.50 44.70
CA GLU A 75 25.21 -7.10 43.43
C GLU A 75 26.16 -8.31 43.63
N GLY A 76 27.00 -8.25 44.67
CA GLY A 76 28.00 -9.28 44.99
C GLY A 76 27.40 -10.55 45.57
N THR A 77 26.26 -10.48 46.25
CA THR A 77 25.52 -11.67 46.68
C THR A 77 24.52 -12.14 45.63
N LEU A 78 23.90 -11.23 44.87
CA LEU A 78 23.01 -11.60 43.76
C LEU A 78 23.76 -12.29 42.59
N SER A 79 24.99 -11.88 42.28
CA SER A 79 25.87 -12.61 41.34
C SER A 79 26.15 -14.03 41.80
N ARG A 80 26.65 -14.19 43.04
CA ARG A 80 26.95 -15.51 43.60
C ARG A 80 25.73 -16.43 43.63
N LEU A 81 24.55 -15.91 43.97
CA LEU A 81 23.29 -16.68 44.00
C LEU A 81 22.89 -17.17 42.59
N ALA A 82 23.00 -16.31 41.57
CA ALA A 82 22.67 -16.69 40.20
C ALA A 82 23.73 -17.62 39.57
N GLU A 83 25.01 -17.39 39.82
CA GLU A 83 26.11 -18.25 39.36
C GLU A 83 26.03 -19.65 39.98
N ALA A 84 25.83 -19.75 41.30
CA ALA A 84 25.65 -21.03 41.98
C ALA A 84 24.34 -21.73 41.57
N GLY A 85 23.30 -20.97 41.22
CA GLY A 85 22.06 -21.47 40.63
C GLY A 85 22.13 -21.76 39.12
N GLY A 86 23.31 -21.72 38.49
CA GLY A 86 23.53 -22.10 37.10
C GLY A 86 22.94 -21.13 36.05
N GLY A 87 22.58 -19.91 36.44
CA GLY A 87 22.08 -18.86 35.56
C GLY A 87 23.04 -17.67 35.47
N ARG A 88 22.49 -16.44 35.47
CA ARG A 88 23.22 -15.18 35.27
C ARG A 88 22.65 -14.06 36.14
N TYR A 89 23.53 -13.14 36.52
CA TYR A 89 23.14 -11.87 37.12
C TYR A 89 23.11 -10.73 36.10
N TYR A 90 22.14 -9.83 36.26
CA TYR A 90 21.96 -8.63 35.46
C TYR A 90 21.72 -7.42 36.38
N SER A 91 22.58 -6.41 36.32
CA SER A 91 22.35 -5.13 36.99
C SER A 91 21.51 -4.22 36.09
N ALA A 92 20.29 -3.89 36.54
CA ALA A 92 19.31 -3.07 35.84
C ALA A 92 19.27 -1.67 36.48
N ALA A 93 20.32 -0.87 36.22
CA ALA A 93 20.43 0.52 36.69
C ALA A 93 19.30 1.45 36.19
N ASN A 94 18.57 1.06 35.14
CA ASN A 94 17.36 1.72 34.65
C ASN A 94 16.20 0.71 34.58
N PRO A 95 15.09 0.90 35.32
CA PRO A 95 13.92 0.01 35.28
C PRO A 95 13.35 -0.24 33.88
N ALA A 96 13.51 0.71 32.95
CA ALA A 96 13.06 0.55 31.56
C ALA A 96 13.77 -0.58 30.79
N THR A 97 14.92 -1.07 31.29
CA THR A 97 15.68 -2.18 30.66
C THR A 97 15.30 -3.57 31.18
N ILE A 98 14.49 -3.65 32.24
CA ILE A 98 14.07 -4.93 32.84
C ILE A 98 13.31 -5.83 31.83
N PRO A 99 12.38 -5.32 30.98
CA PRO A 99 11.69 -6.15 29.99
C PRO A 99 12.63 -6.81 28.98
N ASP A 100 13.67 -6.10 28.51
CA ASP A 100 14.66 -6.62 27.58
C ASP A 100 15.54 -7.71 28.22
N ILE A 101 15.89 -7.53 29.51
CA ILE A 101 16.63 -8.53 30.30
C ILE A 101 15.78 -9.81 30.47
N PHE A 102 14.51 -9.67 30.85
CA PHE A 102 13.58 -10.81 30.97
C PHE A 102 13.39 -11.53 29.64
N LEU A 103 13.23 -10.80 28.54
CA LEU A 103 13.12 -11.37 27.19
C LEU A 103 14.40 -12.13 26.80
N LYS A 104 15.57 -11.53 27.03
CA LYS A 104 16.87 -12.13 26.72
C LYS A 104 17.11 -13.41 27.51
N GLU A 105 16.87 -13.41 28.81
CA GLU A 105 17.05 -14.61 29.63
C GLU A 105 16.01 -15.69 29.26
N THR A 106 14.75 -15.31 29.00
CA THR A 106 13.73 -16.25 28.51
C THR A 106 14.13 -16.90 27.18
N GLN A 107 14.69 -16.14 26.23
CA GLN A 107 15.22 -16.66 24.97
C GLN A 107 16.43 -17.59 25.18
N GLN A 108 17.33 -17.23 26.09
CA GLN A 108 18.52 -18.03 26.41
C GLN A 108 18.15 -19.37 27.08
N VAL A 109 17.19 -19.33 28.01
CA VAL A 109 16.68 -20.48 28.77
C VAL A 109 15.78 -21.37 27.91
N SER A 110 14.94 -20.78 27.06
CA SER A 110 14.13 -21.51 26.07
C SER A 110 14.93 -21.94 24.83
N GLY A 111 16.23 -21.63 24.77
CA GLY A 111 17.05 -21.68 23.56
C GLY A 111 17.02 -23.02 22.82
N GLN A 112 16.57 -22.98 21.57
CA GLN A 112 16.52 -24.03 20.55
C GLN A 112 16.05 -25.39 21.08
N GLN A 113 14.75 -25.67 20.88
CA GLN A 113 14.16 -26.99 21.12
C GLN A 113 14.57 -27.93 19.98
N ILE A 114 15.82 -28.40 19.99
CA ILE A 114 16.30 -29.39 19.04
C ILE A 114 15.59 -30.73 19.31
N ILE A 115 15.00 -31.31 18.26
CA ILE A 115 14.44 -32.67 18.27
C ILE A 115 15.33 -33.53 17.38
N GLU A 116 15.90 -34.61 17.93
CA GLU A 116 16.74 -35.58 17.20
C GLU A 116 16.02 -36.93 17.11
N GLU A 117 14.93 -36.95 16.34
CA GLU A 117 14.06 -38.11 16.13
C GLU A 117 13.86 -38.35 14.63
N ALA A 118 13.74 -39.62 14.22
CA ALA A 118 13.52 -39.99 12.83
C ALA A 118 12.04 -39.79 12.43
N PHE A 119 11.79 -38.97 11.41
CA PHE A 119 10.43 -38.68 10.91
C PHE A 119 10.42 -38.47 9.38
N PHE A 120 9.24 -38.63 8.77
CA PHE A 120 9.00 -38.27 7.37
C PHE A 120 8.29 -36.91 7.31
N PRO A 121 8.81 -35.91 6.55
CA PRO A 121 8.16 -34.62 6.42
C PRO A 121 6.78 -34.72 5.74
N ILE A 122 5.75 -34.20 6.39
CA ILE A 122 4.37 -34.21 5.89
C ILE A 122 4.12 -32.92 5.12
N GLN A 123 3.67 -33.01 3.86
CA GLN A 123 3.32 -31.84 3.07
C GLN A 123 1.93 -31.31 3.44
N THR A 124 1.87 -30.07 3.94
CA THR A 124 0.62 -29.39 4.33
C THR A 124 0.12 -28.41 3.28
N SER A 125 0.98 -27.93 2.38
CA SER A 125 0.58 -27.01 1.31
C SER A 125 1.46 -27.11 0.05
N SER A 126 0.97 -26.58 -1.07
CA SER A 126 1.71 -26.54 -2.33
C SER A 126 2.75 -25.40 -2.36
N SER A 127 3.95 -25.71 -2.84
CA SER A 127 5.03 -24.74 -3.03
C SER A 127 5.79 -25.04 -4.32
N PRO A 128 6.29 -24.02 -5.07
CA PRO A 128 7.24 -24.21 -6.15
C PRO A 128 8.54 -24.91 -5.74
N ILE A 129 8.88 -24.93 -4.44
CA ILE A 129 10.06 -25.58 -3.85
C ILE A 129 9.98 -27.12 -3.91
N LEU A 130 8.78 -27.68 -4.14
CA LEU A 130 8.53 -29.12 -4.21
C LEU A 130 8.18 -29.61 -5.62
N ARG A 131 8.44 -28.80 -6.67
CA ARG A 131 8.00 -29.09 -8.04
C ARG A 131 8.89 -30.16 -8.69
N GLY A 132 8.32 -31.29 -9.07
CA GLY A 132 9.08 -32.43 -9.58
C GLY A 132 9.74 -33.24 -8.46
N LEU A 133 9.14 -33.25 -7.25
CA LEU A 133 9.58 -34.01 -6.07
C LEU A 133 8.42 -34.83 -5.47
N GLU A 134 7.39 -35.13 -6.28
CA GLU A 134 6.14 -35.76 -5.87
C GLU A 134 6.26 -37.28 -5.60
N GLU A 135 7.39 -37.90 -5.93
CA GLU A 135 7.67 -39.33 -5.72
C GLU A 135 7.89 -39.72 -4.24
N GLY A 136 8.01 -38.72 -3.36
CA GLY A 136 8.16 -38.90 -1.91
C GLY A 136 9.43 -38.26 -1.36
N LEU A 137 9.37 -37.83 -0.09
CA LEU A 137 10.48 -37.20 0.61
C LEU A 137 11.17 -38.22 1.54
N PRO A 138 12.52 -38.26 1.61
CA PRO A 138 13.23 -39.12 2.55
C PRO A 138 12.97 -38.74 4.02
N ALA A 139 13.35 -39.63 4.94
CA ALA A 139 13.32 -39.33 6.36
C ALA A 139 14.35 -38.25 6.74
N LEU A 140 14.04 -37.49 7.78
CA LEU A 140 14.97 -36.61 8.49
C LEU A 140 15.16 -37.15 9.91
N LEU A 141 16.38 -37.03 10.43
CA LEU A 141 16.75 -37.52 11.78
C LEU A 141 16.73 -36.42 12.85
N GLY A 142 16.21 -35.23 12.51
CA GLY A 142 16.05 -34.12 13.45
C GLY A 142 15.77 -32.76 12.81
N TYR A 143 15.43 -31.80 13.66
CA TYR A 143 15.14 -30.41 13.30
C TYR A 143 15.16 -29.51 14.55
N ASN A 144 15.25 -28.20 14.33
CA ASN A 144 15.08 -27.19 15.36
C ASN A 144 13.58 -26.82 15.49
N GLY A 145 12.97 -27.15 16.62
CA GLY A 145 11.59 -26.81 16.93
C GLY A 145 11.37 -25.29 16.96
N THR A 146 10.45 -24.81 16.13
CA THR A 146 10.11 -23.39 15.97
C THR A 146 8.60 -23.24 15.75
N THR A 147 8.06 -22.04 15.92
CA THR A 147 6.64 -21.77 15.67
C THR A 147 6.45 -20.90 14.41
N PRO A 148 5.44 -21.17 13.57
CA PRO A 148 5.19 -20.37 12.37
C PRO A 148 4.63 -19.00 12.74
N LYS A 149 5.08 -17.95 12.03
CA LYS A 149 4.42 -16.63 12.09
C LYS A 149 3.05 -16.73 11.43
N ALA A 150 2.05 -16.01 11.95
CA ALA A 150 0.65 -16.10 11.49
C ALA A 150 0.40 -15.80 10.00
N ALA A 151 1.35 -15.16 9.30
CA ALA A 151 1.29 -14.88 7.87
C ALA A 151 2.25 -15.75 7.02
N ALA A 152 3.01 -16.66 7.64
CA ALA A 152 3.91 -17.59 6.96
C ALA A 152 3.15 -18.87 6.55
N GLN A 153 3.44 -19.37 5.35
CA GLN A 153 2.88 -20.61 4.84
C GLN A 153 3.80 -21.78 5.26
N THR A 154 3.31 -22.70 6.09
CA THR A 154 3.97 -23.98 6.32
C THR A 154 3.80 -24.87 5.09
N VAL A 155 4.88 -25.47 4.62
CA VAL A 155 4.93 -26.31 3.41
C VAL A 155 5.18 -27.77 3.80
N LEU A 156 6.15 -27.99 4.68
CA LEU A 156 6.43 -29.29 5.31
C LEU A 156 6.37 -29.15 6.84
N VAL A 157 5.78 -30.14 7.51
CA VAL A 157 5.76 -30.26 8.97
C VAL A 157 6.29 -31.62 9.44
N SER A 158 6.64 -31.72 10.73
CA SER A 158 6.99 -32.99 11.37
C SER A 158 5.73 -33.77 11.82
N SER A 159 5.93 -34.94 12.42
CA SER A 159 4.86 -35.71 13.08
C SER A 159 4.25 -35.03 14.33
N ARG A 160 4.73 -33.84 14.70
CA ARG A 160 4.27 -33.01 15.83
C ARG A 160 3.62 -31.69 15.38
N ASP A 161 3.32 -31.56 14.08
CA ASP A 161 2.91 -30.31 13.41
C ASP A 161 3.94 -29.15 13.46
N ASP A 162 5.17 -29.40 13.93
CA ASP A 162 6.25 -28.41 13.91
C ASP A 162 6.68 -28.11 12.46
N PRO A 163 6.89 -26.83 12.08
CA PRO A 163 7.35 -26.44 10.75
C PRO A 163 8.79 -26.92 10.45
N VAL A 164 8.91 -27.69 9.37
CA VAL A 164 10.18 -28.21 8.82
C VAL A 164 10.64 -27.37 7.62
N LEU A 165 9.68 -26.98 6.77
CA LEU A 165 9.85 -25.99 5.71
C LEU A 165 8.69 -24.99 5.79
N ALA A 166 9.00 -23.71 5.97
CA ALA A 166 8.03 -22.62 5.94
C ALA A 166 8.50 -21.49 5.02
N GLN A 167 7.58 -20.89 4.28
CA GLN A 167 7.86 -19.83 3.30
C GLN A 167 7.01 -18.59 3.59
N TRP A 168 7.57 -17.39 3.40
CA TRP A 168 6.90 -16.13 3.74
C TRP A 168 7.31 -14.98 2.82
N GLN A 169 6.29 -14.30 2.28
CA GLN A 169 6.43 -13.02 1.57
C GLN A 169 6.35 -11.88 2.61
N TYR A 170 7.40 -11.06 2.71
CA TYR A 170 7.47 -9.92 3.62
C TYR A 170 7.73 -8.63 2.83
N GLY A 171 6.68 -7.83 2.65
CA GLY A 171 6.69 -6.73 1.70
C GLY A 171 6.97 -7.23 0.28
N LEU A 172 7.96 -6.64 -0.38
CA LEU A 172 8.42 -7.09 -1.71
C LEU A 172 9.36 -8.31 -1.64
N GLY A 173 9.95 -8.60 -0.47
CA GLY A 173 10.93 -9.67 -0.29
C GLY A 173 10.33 -11.03 0.02
N ARG A 174 11.12 -12.08 -0.18
CA ARG A 174 10.80 -13.47 0.17
C ARG A 174 11.78 -14.03 1.19
N SER A 175 11.28 -14.93 2.03
CA SER A 175 12.06 -15.60 3.06
C SER A 175 11.59 -17.05 3.23
N VAL A 176 12.53 -17.96 3.48
CA VAL A 176 12.26 -19.38 3.75
C VAL A 176 12.99 -19.77 5.03
N ALA A 177 12.32 -20.55 5.87
CA ALA A 177 12.92 -21.26 6.98
C ALA A 177 12.94 -22.77 6.66
N TRP A 178 14.13 -23.33 6.53
CA TRP A 178 14.40 -24.76 6.64
C TRP A 178 14.93 -25.00 8.05
N THR A 179 14.31 -25.90 8.81
CA THR A 179 14.63 -26.07 10.24
C THR A 179 15.42 -27.35 10.54
N SER A 180 15.60 -28.23 9.55
CA SER A 180 16.60 -29.30 9.58
C SER A 180 17.96 -28.78 9.07
N ASP A 181 18.97 -29.65 8.95
CA ASP A 181 20.31 -29.28 8.52
C ASP A 181 20.55 -29.51 7.02
N THR A 182 21.76 -29.20 6.56
CA THR A 182 22.23 -29.44 5.17
C THR A 182 23.55 -30.20 5.13
N THR A 183 24.09 -30.58 6.30
CA THR A 183 25.44 -31.12 6.49
C THR A 183 25.48 -32.61 6.81
N GLY A 184 24.33 -33.23 7.06
CA GLY A 184 24.16 -34.68 7.21
C GLY A 184 24.03 -35.18 8.65
N ARG A 185 23.87 -34.29 9.64
CA ARG A 185 23.52 -34.69 11.01
C ARG A 185 22.07 -35.17 11.08
N TRP A 186 21.16 -34.47 10.40
CA TRP A 186 19.73 -34.78 10.36
C TRP A 186 19.26 -35.15 8.94
N ALA A 187 19.78 -34.47 7.93
CA ALA A 187 19.48 -34.62 6.51
C ALA A 187 20.34 -35.68 5.81
N ARG A 188 20.79 -36.72 6.52
CA ARG A 188 21.68 -37.76 5.97
C ARG A 188 21.10 -38.44 4.73
N ASP A 189 19.86 -38.91 4.83
CA ASP A 189 19.18 -39.63 3.76
C ASP A 189 18.74 -38.68 2.63
N TRP A 190 18.57 -37.39 2.95
CA TRP A 190 18.35 -36.33 1.98
C TRP A 190 19.59 -36.08 1.13
N ILE A 191 20.80 -35.97 1.69
CA ILE A 191 22.03 -35.72 0.90
C ILE A 191 22.28 -36.83 -0.15
N GLY A 192 21.89 -38.08 0.14
CA GLY A 192 21.98 -39.20 -0.79
C GLY A 192 20.83 -39.32 -1.81
N TRP A 193 19.77 -38.50 -1.68
CA TRP A 193 18.57 -38.61 -2.51
C TRP A 193 18.69 -37.78 -3.80
N PRO A 194 18.35 -38.34 -4.98
CA PRO A 194 18.43 -37.63 -6.26
C PRO A 194 17.67 -36.29 -6.31
N GLY A 195 16.63 -36.12 -5.49
CA GLY A 195 15.88 -34.87 -5.37
C GLY A 195 16.61 -33.73 -4.65
N PHE A 196 17.69 -34.00 -3.89
CA PHE A 196 18.36 -33.03 -3.02
C PHE A 196 18.80 -31.75 -3.72
N ASN A 197 19.54 -31.90 -4.82
CA ASN A 197 20.04 -30.78 -5.61
C ASN A 197 18.89 -29.97 -6.22
N ARG A 198 17.80 -30.63 -6.64
CA ARG A 198 16.58 -29.97 -7.13
C ARG A 198 15.91 -29.19 -6.02
N PHE A 199 15.70 -29.81 -4.85
CA PHE A 199 15.07 -29.18 -3.69
C PHE A 199 15.83 -27.92 -3.24
N PHE A 200 17.13 -28.02 -2.96
CA PHE A 200 17.89 -26.87 -2.48
C PHE A 200 18.07 -25.79 -3.55
N SER A 201 18.19 -26.15 -4.84
CA SER A 201 18.18 -25.17 -5.93
C SER A 201 16.84 -24.45 -6.02
N GLN A 202 15.70 -25.16 -5.92
CA GLN A 202 14.37 -24.54 -5.95
C GLN A 202 14.07 -23.71 -4.69
N LEU A 203 14.57 -24.13 -3.52
CA LEU A 203 14.47 -23.41 -2.25
C LEU A 203 15.17 -22.05 -2.33
N VAL A 204 16.42 -22.04 -2.82
CA VAL A 204 17.20 -20.81 -3.02
C VAL A 204 16.67 -19.99 -4.19
N ALA A 205 16.23 -20.62 -5.29
CA ALA A 205 15.57 -19.91 -6.40
C ALA A 205 14.30 -19.17 -5.94
N TRP A 206 13.57 -19.71 -4.97
CA TRP A 206 12.34 -19.09 -4.45
C TRP A 206 12.58 -17.85 -3.60
N THR A 207 13.74 -17.73 -2.91
CA THR A 207 14.03 -16.58 -2.03
C THR A 207 14.46 -15.31 -2.77
N PHE A 208 14.95 -15.44 -4.00
CA PHE A 208 15.15 -14.28 -4.88
C PHE A 208 13.82 -13.54 -5.11
N PRO A 209 13.86 -12.23 -5.49
CA PRO A 209 12.69 -11.56 -6.07
C PRO A 209 12.11 -12.46 -7.16
N GLY A 210 10.84 -12.80 -7.02
CA GLY A 210 10.25 -13.89 -7.79
C GLY A 210 10.42 -13.66 -9.28
N GLU A 211 11.22 -14.54 -9.91
CA GLU A 211 11.60 -14.52 -11.31
C GLU A 211 10.46 -14.00 -12.20
N GLU A 212 10.73 -13.00 -13.04
CA GLU A 212 9.72 -12.34 -13.88
C GLU A 212 9.24 -13.23 -15.05
N ALA A 213 9.52 -14.53 -14.96
CA ALA A 213 9.13 -15.65 -15.81
C ALA A 213 7.61 -15.93 -15.80
N GLY A 214 6.85 -14.95 -16.27
CA GLY A 214 5.99 -15.24 -17.41
C GLY A 214 6.62 -14.83 -18.75
N GLY A 215 7.58 -13.89 -18.72
CA GLY A 215 7.82 -12.97 -19.84
C GLY A 215 6.62 -12.05 -20.10
N ILE A 216 5.69 -11.97 -19.13
CA ILE A 216 4.42 -11.26 -19.22
C ILE A 216 4.59 -9.92 -18.51
N GLU A 217 4.72 -8.84 -19.27
CA GLU A 217 4.72 -7.46 -18.78
C GLU A 217 3.42 -6.76 -19.16
N ALA A 218 3.00 -5.77 -18.38
CA ALA A 218 1.77 -5.04 -18.64
C ALA A 218 1.92 -3.58 -18.23
N GLU A 219 1.34 -2.67 -19.03
CA GLU A 219 1.37 -1.23 -18.80
C GLU A 219 0.04 -0.57 -19.22
N PHE A 220 -0.22 0.61 -18.66
CA PHE A 220 -1.27 1.49 -19.14
C PHE A 220 -0.65 2.54 -20.06
N VAL A 221 -0.95 2.45 -21.36
CA VAL A 221 -0.59 3.50 -22.32
C VAL A 221 -1.80 4.42 -22.48
N THR A 222 -1.64 5.69 -22.15
CA THR A 222 -2.67 6.72 -22.30
C THR A 222 -2.33 7.64 -23.45
N ASP A 223 -3.23 7.77 -24.42
CA ASP A 223 -3.14 8.69 -25.55
C ASP A 223 -4.33 9.66 -25.50
N GLY A 224 -4.03 10.95 -25.34
CA GLY A 224 -5.03 11.97 -24.97
C GLY A 224 -5.80 11.58 -23.69
N ASP A 225 -7.09 11.30 -23.86
CA ASP A 225 -8.01 10.88 -22.80
C ASP A 225 -8.26 9.36 -22.74
N GLU A 226 -7.82 8.59 -23.74
CA GLU A 226 -8.07 7.15 -23.81
C GLU A 226 -6.88 6.37 -23.30
N THR A 227 -7.15 5.46 -22.36
CA THR A 227 -6.15 4.51 -21.86
C THR A 227 -6.40 3.13 -22.48
N ARG A 228 -5.35 2.53 -23.03
CA ARG A 228 -5.30 1.14 -23.45
C ARG A 228 -4.39 0.36 -22.51
N LEU A 229 -4.85 -0.83 -22.12
CA LEU A 229 -3.99 -1.82 -21.47
C LEU A 229 -3.17 -2.47 -22.58
N ARG A 230 -1.85 -2.35 -22.47
CA ARG A 230 -0.89 -3.08 -23.31
C ARG A 230 -0.23 -4.16 -22.46
N LEU A 231 -0.08 -5.34 -23.04
CA LEU A 231 0.54 -6.51 -22.43
C LEU A 231 1.51 -7.11 -23.43
N GLU A 232 2.76 -7.27 -23.01
CA GLU A 232 3.80 -7.95 -23.77
C GLU A 232 4.02 -9.34 -23.14
N SER A 233 4.17 -10.36 -23.97
CA SER A 233 4.24 -11.76 -23.54
C SER A 233 5.29 -12.50 -24.35
N LEU A 234 6.40 -12.84 -23.68
CA LEU A 234 7.59 -13.46 -24.25
C LEU A 234 7.91 -14.82 -23.60
N GLU A 235 8.65 -15.65 -24.31
CA GLU A 235 9.25 -16.90 -23.82
C GLU A 235 10.57 -16.59 -23.08
N SER A 236 11.13 -17.56 -22.37
CA SER A 236 12.38 -17.39 -21.59
C SER A 236 13.64 -17.18 -22.46
N ASP A 237 13.52 -17.37 -23.78
CA ASP A 237 14.55 -17.07 -24.78
C ASP A 237 14.29 -15.74 -25.53
N GLY A 238 13.25 -15.00 -25.13
CA GLY A 238 12.83 -13.75 -25.78
C GLY A 238 11.92 -13.91 -27.00
N THR A 239 11.51 -15.13 -27.37
CA THR A 239 10.59 -15.34 -28.50
C THR A 239 9.14 -14.94 -28.15
N PRO A 240 8.33 -14.45 -29.11
CA PRO A 240 6.99 -13.93 -28.84
C PRO A 240 5.94 -15.03 -28.59
N ARG A 241 5.13 -14.88 -27.54
CA ARG A 241 4.02 -15.80 -27.21
C ARG A 241 2.77 -15.51 -28.03
N ASP A 242 2.76 -15.93 -29.29
CA ASP A 242 1.66 -15.64 -30.24
C ASP A 242 0.44 -16.57 -30.12
N PHE A 243 -0.78 -16.05 -30.31
CA PHE A 243 -2.04 -16.81 -30.26
C PHE A 243 -2.37 -17.48 -28.90
N TYR A 244 -2.18 -16.77 -27.77
CA TYR A 244 -2.81 -17.10 -26.49
C TYR A 244 -4.17 -16.38 -26.33
N GLU A 245 -5.20 -17.07 -25.84
CA GLU A 245 -6.37 -16.40 -25.28
C GLU A 245 -5.94 -15.64 -24.00
N THR A 246 -5.88 -14.32 -24.11
CA THR A 246 -5.38 -13.43 -23.06
C THR A 246 -6.54 -12.70 -22.39
N THR A 247 -6.75 -12.98 -21.10
CA THR A 247 -7.77 -12.32 -20.29
C THR A 247 -7.13 -11.74 -19.04
N VAL A 248 -7.50 -10.51 -18.67
CA VAL A 248 -7.01 -9.81 -17.49
C VAL A 248 -8.19 -9.43 -16.61
N THR A 249 -8.17 -9.84 -15.34
CA THR A 249 -9.04 -9.29 -14.31
C THR A 249 -8.37 -8.06 -13.72
N LEU A 250 -8.94 -6.87 -13.92
CA LEU A 250 -8.48 -5.64 -13.26
C LEU A 250 -9.30 -5.42 -11.99
N VAL A 251 -8.63 -5.14 -10.89
CA VAL A 251 -9.23 -4.64 -9.65
C VAL A 251 -8.87 -3.16 -9.53
N SER A 252 -9.89 -2.32 -9.32
CA SER A 252 -9.76 -0.86 -9.24
C SER A 252 -9.29 -0.39 -7.85
N PRO A 253 -8.93 0.90 -7.69
CA PRO A 253 -8.71 1.52 -6.38
C PRO A 253 -9.92 1.41 -5.44
N GLY A 254 -11.13 1.26 -5.98
CA GLY A 254 -12.38 1.05 -5.23
C GLY A 254 -12.66 -0.42 -4.87
N LEU A 255 -11.75 -1.34 -5.20
CA LEU A 255 -11.89 -2.81 -5.10
C LEU A 255 -12.89 -3.44 -6.08
N ASP A 256 -13.55 -2.66 -6.94
CA ASP A 256 -14.37 -3.19 -8.05
C ASP A 256 -13.52 -3.99 -9.04
N SER A 257 -13.97 -5.20 -9.38
CA SER A 257 -13.31 -6.08 -10.34
C SER A 257 -13.98 -6.06 -11.72
N SER A 258 -13.22 -5.87 -12.79
CA SER A 258 -13.67 -5.98 -14.18
C SER A 258 -12.86 -7.03 -14.95
N LEU A 259 -13.49 -7.66 -15.94
CA LEU A 259 -12.85 -8.67 -16.80
C LEU A 259 -12.64 -8.09 -18.21
N VAL A 260 -11.39 -8.01 -18.65
CA VAL A 260 -11.02 -7.46 -19.95
C VAL A 260 -10.33 -8.55 -20.76
N ARG A 261 -10.80 -8.79 -21.98
CA ARG A 261 -10.19 -9.72 -22.95
C ARG A 261 -9.34 -8.92 -23.93
N LEU A 262 -8.05 -9.24 -24.00
CA LEU A 262 -7.11 -8.56 -24.87
C LEU A 262 -7.05 -9.27 -26.23
N GLN A 263 -6.83 -8.50 -27.29
CA GLN A 263 -6.63 -9.02 -28.65
C GLN A 263 -5.16 -8.87 -29.02
N GLN A 264 -4.62 -9.83 -29.78
CA GLN A 264 -3.24 -9.73 -30.24
C GLN A 264 -3.14 -8.67 -31.34
N THR A 265 -2.23 -7.70 -31.18
CA THR A 265 -1.99 -6.61 -32.16
C THR A 265 -0.60 -6.68 -32.81
N GLY A 266 0.33 -7.44 -32.24
CA GLY A 266 1.65 -7.72 -32.81
C GLY A 266 2.28 -8.97 -32.18
N PRO A 267 3.47 -9.41 -32.63
CA PRO A 267 4.16 -10.56 -32.04
C PRO A 267 4.37 -10.37 -30.54
N GLY A 268 3.87 -11.28 -29.71
CA GLY A 268 3.89 -11.21 -28.24
C GLY A 268 3.01 -10.11 -27.63
N ILE A 269 2.43 -9.21 -28.43
CA ILE A 269 1.76 -7.98 -27.97
C ILE A 269 0.24 -8.14 -28.02
N TYR A 270 -0.38 -7.98 -26.86
CA TYR A 270 -1.82 -8.05 -26.63
C TYR A 270 -2.32 -6.72 -26.08
N GLU A 271 -3.40 -6.17 -26.63
CA GLU A 271 -3.93 -4.87 -26.23
C GLU A 271 -5.45 -4.87 -26.10
N ALA A 272 -5.98 -3.97 -25.25
CA ALA A 272 -7.40 -3.66 -25.13
C ALA A 272 -7.63 -2.19 -24.76
N PRO A 273 -8.57 -1.48 -25.40
CA PRO A 273 -8.99 -0.16 -24.95
C PRO A 273 -9.78 -0.29 -23.63
N LEU A 274 -9.40 0.50 -22.63
CA LEU A 274 -10.15 0.67 -21.37
C LEU A 274 -10.98 1.97 -21.36
N GLY A 275 -10.70 2.89 -22.30
CA GLY A 275 -11.30 4.23 -22.34
C GLY A 275 -10.77 5.09 -21.19
N ARG A 276 -11.65 5.88 -20.57
CA ARG A 276 -11.31 6.73 -19.42
C ARG A 276 -11.41 5.93 -18.12
N ILE A 277 -10.26 5.59 -17.53
CA ILE A 277 -10.18 4.99 -16.19
C ILE A 277 -9.82 6.05 -15.12
N PRO A 278 -10.34 5.94 -13.88
CA PRO A 278 -9.88 6.77 -12.78
C PRO A 278 -8.37 6.65 -12.51
N PRO A 279 -7.67 7.72 -12.08
CA PRO A 279 -6.27 7.63 -11.67
C PRO A 279 -6.14 6.88 -10.34
N GLY A 280 -5.08 6.08 -10.19
CA GLY A 280 -4.81 5.32 -8.97
C GLY A 280 -4.10 3.99 -9.21
N ALA A 281 -3.94 3.18 -8.15
CA ALA A 281 -3.32 1.86 -8.23
C ALA A 281 -4.36 0.77 -8.57
N TYR A 282 -4.04 -0.06 -9.54
CA TYR A 282 -4.83 -1.19 -10.03
C TYR A 282 -4.05 -2.50 -9.85
N ALA A 283 -4.75 -3.59 -9.53
CA ALA A 283 -4.18 -4.93 -9.57
C ALA A 283 -4.71 -5.68 -10.80
N ALA A 284 -3.82 -6.03 -11.73
CA ALA A 284 -4.14 -6.72 -12.97
C ALA A 284 -3.70 -8.19 -12.89
N ARG A 285 -4.67 -9.12 -12.78
CA ARG A 285 -4.41 -10.56 -12.84
C ARG A 285 -4.56 -11.05 -14.28
N VAL A 286 -3.42 -11.30 -14.93
CA VAL A 286 -3.33 -11.92 -16.26
C VAL A 286 -3.61 -13.42 -16.16
N SER A 287 -4.35 -13.95 -17.13
CA SER A 287 -4.48 -15.36 -17.46
C SER A 287 -4.30 -15.53 -18.96
N GLN A 288 -3.37 -16.39 -19.38
CA GLN A 288 -3.13 -16.75 -20.78
C GLN A 288 -3.28 -18.27 -20.98
N THR A 289 -4.12 -18.66 -21.94
CA THR A 289 -4.41 -20.07 -22.25
C THR A 289 -4.31 -20.34 -23.75
N ARG A 290 -3.68 -21.45 -24.13
CA ARG A 290 -3.66 -21.97 -25.51
C ARG A 290 -3.87 -23.49 -25.48
N PRO A 291 -4.71 -24.08 -26.34
CA PRO A 291 -4.82 -25.54 -26.44
C PRO A 291 -3.45 -26.19 -26.68
N GLY A 292 -3.10 -27.19 -25.87
CA GLY A 292 -1.82 -27.90 -25.93
C GLY A 292 -0.65 -27.24 -25.19
N ALA A 293 -0.81 -26.03 -24.65
CA ALA A 293 0.19 -25.38 -23.80
C ALA A 293 -0.23 -25.37 -22.32
N THR A 294 0.72 -25.18 -21.42
CA THR A 294 0.43 -24.91 -19.99
C THR A 294 -0.27 -23.55 -19.84
N PRO A 295 -1.32 -23.44 -18.99
CA PRO A 295 -1.88 -22.15 -18.61
C PRO A 295 -0.85 -21.27 -17.89
N LEU A 296 -0.76 -20.01 -18.28
CA LEU A 296 0.12 -19.00 -17.70
C LEU A 296 -0.70 -17.94 -16.96
N GLY A 297 -0.13 -17.34 -15.91
CA GLY A 297 -0.79 -16.22 -15.22
C GLY A 297 0.16 -15.47 -14.28
N ARG A 298 0.07 -14.13 -14.32
CA ARG A 298 0.86 -13.19 -13.51
C ARG A 298 -0.09 -12.17 -12.90
N THR A 299 0.11 -11.78 -11.65
CA THR A 299 -0.53 -10.58 -11.08
C THR A 299 0.48 -9.43 -11.15
N VAL A 300 0.08 -8.32 -11.76
CA VAL A 300 0.90 -7.12 -11.94
C VAL A 300 0.20 -5.94 -11.24
N GLY A 301 0.97 -5.11 -10.54
CA GLY A 301 0.48 -3.83 -10.02
C GLY A 301 0.69 -2.75 -11.07
N LEU A 302 -0.40 -2.08 -11.49
CA LEU A 302 -0.37 -1.01 -12.49
C LEU A 302 -0.81 0.31 -11.85
N VAL A 303 -0.27 1.43 -12.30
CA VAL A 303 -0.69 2.77 -11.84
C VAL A 303 -1.32 3.52 -13.02
N ALA A 304 -2.62 3.75 -12.95
CA ALA A 304 -3.34 4.56 -13.93
C ALA A 304 -2.86 6.02 -13.82
N PRO A 305 -2.30 6.60 -14.90
CA PRO A 305 -1.64 7.90 -14.83
C PRO A 305 -2.65 9.03 -14.60
N THR A 306 -2.30 9.97 -13.72
CA THR A 306 -3.03 11.24 -13.60
C THR A 306 -2.95 12.01 -14.92
N ALA A 307 -4.06 12.64 -15.31
CA ALA A 307 -4.19 13.41 -16.55
C ALA A 307 -3.06 14.44 -16.70
N THR A 308 -2.60 14.64 -17.94
CA THR A 308 -1.36 15.37 -18.25
C THR A 308 -1.34 16.82 -17.73
N GLU A 309 -2.50 17.45 -17.59
CA GLU A 309 -2.63 18.78 -16.96
C GLU A 309 -2.06 18.84 -15.53
N TYR A 310 -2.24 17.79 -14.72
CA TYR A 310 -1.72 17.70 -13.36
C TYR A 310 -0.23 17.33 -13.30
N ARG A 311 0.36 16.88 -14.42
CA ARG A 311 1.81 16.64 -14.53
C ARG A 311 2.59 17.94 -14.80
N VAL A 312 1.94 18.96 -15.37
CA VAL A 312 2.58 20.25 -15.67
C VAL A 312 2.54 21.16 -14.43
N LEU A 313 3.53 20.97 -13.55
CA LEU A 313 3.72 21.81 -12.36
C LEU A 313 4.25 23.21 -12.74
N GLY A 314 3.33 24.11 -13.10
CA GLY A 314 3.59 25.54 -13.25
C GLY A 314 3.15 26.14 -14.59
N THR A 315 3.23 27.47 -14.68
CA THR A 315 2.77 28.22 -15.85
C THR A 315 3.70 28.04 -17.06
N ASN A 316 3.18 27.52 -18.17
CA ASN A 316 3.95 27.38 -19.42
C ASN A 316 4.21 28.75 -20.09
N GLN A 317 5.26 29.42 -19.64
CA GLN A 317 5.69 30.74 -20.14
C GLN A 317 6.01 30.76 -21.65
N GLN A 318 6.47 29.64 -22.21
CA GLN A 318 6.80 29.53 -23.64
C GLN A 318 5.53 29.54 -24.49
N PHE A 319 4.53 28.73 -24.14
CA PHE A 319 3.22 28.74 -24.78
C PHE A 319 2.50 30.08 -24.62
N LEU A 320 2.55 30.69 -23.43
CA LEU A 320 2.03 32.05 -23.22
C LEU A 320 2.81 33.12 -24.00
N SER A 321 4.08 32.89 -24.34
CA SER A 321 4.84 33.80 -25.23
C SER A 321 4.38 33.65 -26.69
N ALA A 322 4.22 32.41 -27.17
CA ALA A 322 3.70 32.13 -28.51
C ALA A 322 2.26 32.66 -28.71
N LEU A 323 1.38 32.49 -27.72
CA LEU A 323 0.02 33.07 -27.74
C LEU A 323 0.05 34.60 -27.79
N ARG A 324 0.90 35.26 -26.99
CA ARG A 324 1.06 36.73 -27.02
C ARG A 324 1.53 37.20 -28.40
N GLN A 325 2.52 36.55 -28.99
CA GLN A 325 3.02 36.88 -30.33
C GLN A 325 1.98 36.64 -31.43
N GLY A 326 1.23 35.52 -31.38
CA GLY A 326 0.22 35.18 -32.38
C GLY A 326 -1.08 35.97 -32.29
N THR A 327 -1.41 36.53 -31.13
CA THR A 327 -2.64 37.34 -30.92
C THR A 327 -2.38 38.85 -30.81
N GLY A 328 -1.12 39.28 -30.71
CA GLY A 328 -0.76 40.65 -30.35
C GLY A 328 -0.97 41.00 -28.87
N GLY A 329 -1.36 40.03 -28.03
CA GLY A 329 -1.62 40.25 -26.60
C GLY A 329 -0.38 40.59 -25.78
N ARG A 330 -0.54 41.44 -24.75
CA ARG A 330 0.51 41.75 -23.76
C ARG A 330 0.40 40.90 -22.50
N ALA A 331 1.52 40.72 -21.80
CA ALA A 331 1.50 40.17 -20.44
C ALA A 331 1.06 41.27 -19.47
N ILE A 332 0.21 40.91 -18.51
CA ILE A 332 -0.30 41.79 -17.45
C ILE A 332 0.60 41.55 -16.23
N ALA A 333 1.40 42.55 -15.85
CA ALA A 333 2.37 42.45 -14.77
C ALA A 333 1.83 43.00 -13.44
N THR A 334 0.93 43.98 -13.53
CA THR A 334 0.24 44.62 -12.39
C THR A 334 -1.27 44.53 -12.57
N PRO A 335 -2.08 44.61 -11.49
CA PRO A 335 -3.54 44.70 -11.60
C PRO A 335 -4.03 45.98 -12.31
N GLU A 336 -3.19 47.01 -12.37
CA GLU A 336 -3.49 48.31 -12.98
C GLU A 336 -3.41 48.26 -14.52
N ASP A 337 -2.51 47.42 -15.08
CA ASP A 337 -2.36 47.17 -16.52
C ASP A 337 -3.66 46.74 -17.22
N VAL A 338 -4.61 46.15 -16.47
CA VAL A 338 -5.93 45.70 -16.95
C VAL A 338 -6.82 46.88 -17.37
N TRP A 339 -6.63 48.05 -16.76
CA TRP A 339 -7.49 49.23 -16.92
C TRP A 339 -6.96 50.25 -17.94
N VAL A 340 -5.85 49.95 -18.61
CA VAL A 340 -5.40 50.71 -19.77
C VAL A 340 -6.37 50.44 -20.92
N HIS A 341 -7.09 51.48 -21.38
CA HIS A 341 -8.08 51.37 -22.44
C HIS A 341 -7.41 51.46 -23.83
N ASP A 342 -6.46 50.56 -24.11
CA ASP A 342 -5.71 50.45 -25.39
C ASP A 342 -6.40 49.57 -26.45
N LEU A 343 -7.61 49.09 -26.17
CA LEU A 343 -8.39 48.20 -27.02
C LEU A 343 -8.72 48.81 -28.39
N GLN A 344 -8.13 48.23 -29.45
CA GLN A 344 -8.45 48.52 -30.84
C GLN A 344 -9.93 48.23 -31.13
N SER A 345 -10.68 49.23 -31.62
CA SER A 345 -12.10 49.08 -31.92
C SER A 345 -12.30 48.11 -33.09
N THR A 346 -12.71 46.88 -32.78
CA THR A 346 -12.91 45.81 -33.75
C THR A 346 -14.38 45.75 -34.17
N ALA A 347 -14.65 45.88 -35.46
CA ALA A 347 -15.99 45.74 -36.01
C ALA A 347 -16.40 44.25 -36.05
N PHE A 348 -17.39 43.87 -35.24
CA PHE A 348 -18.00 42.54 -35.28
C PHE A 348 -19.36 42.59 -35.98
N ALA A 349 -19.69 41.56 -36.77
CA ALA A 349 -20.97 41.46 -37.46
C ALA A 349 -22.08 41.09 -36.46
N THR A 350 -23.01 42.02 -36.21
CA THR A 350 -24.16 41.76 -35.34
C THR A 350 -25.34 41.19 -36.12
N ASP A 351 -25.83 40.03 -35.68
CA ASP A 351 -26.99 39.37 -36.26
C ASP A 351 -28.27 40.21 -36.04
N LEU A 352 -28.70 40.91 -37.08
CA LEU A 352 -29.93 41.71 -37.07
C LEU A 352 -31.20 40.85 -37.27
N TRP A 353 -31.08 39.60 -37.70
CA TRP A 353 -32.22 38.73 -38.02
C TRP A 353 -33.22 38.52 -36.85
N PRO A 354 -32.84 38.49 -35.55
CA PRO A 354 -33.81 38.37 -34.46
C PRO A 354 -34.67 39.64 -34.32
N LEU A 355 -34.06 40.82 -34.51
CA LEU A 355 -34.76 42.10 -34.50
C LEU A 355 -35.68 42.23 -35.73
N LEU A 356 -35.24 41.76 -36.89
CA LEU A 356 -36.04 41.74 -38.11
C LEU A 356 -37.21 40.75 -38.02
N LEU A 357 -37.05 39.59 -37.38
CA LEU A 357 -38.15 38.66 -37.07
C LEU A 357 -39.14 39.26 -36.07
N LEU A 358 -38.67 39.93 -35.01
CA LEU A 358 -39.55 40.60 -34.05
C LEU A 358 -40.33 41.75 -34.70
N LEU A 359 -39.69 42.50 -35.61
CA LEU A 359 -40.35 43.49 -36.45
C LEU A 359 -41.41 42.84 -37.37
N ALA A 360 -41.09 41.74 -38.04
CA ALA A 360 -42.03 41.01 -38.89
C ALA A 360 -43.23 40.45 -38.09
N LEU A 361 -42.99 39.94 -36.88
CA LEU A 361 -44.02 39.46 -35.96
C LEU A 361 -44.97 40.59 -35.50
N LEU A 362 -44.46 41.81 -35.33
CA LEU A 362 -45.27 43.00 -35.01
C LEU A 362 -46.00 43.57 -36.23
N LEU A 363 -45.42 43.46 -37.44
CA LEU A 363 -46.05 43.90 -38.69
C LEU A 363 -47.13 42.94 -39.20
N TRP A 364 -47.02 41.64 -38.90
CA TRP A 364 -48.02 40.64 -39.31
C TRP A 364 -49.46 40.94 -38.83
N PRO A 365 -49.75 41.20 -37.54
CA PRO A 365 -51.10 41.57 -37.12
C PRO A 365 -51.52 42.95 -37.64
N LEU A 366 -50.58 43.85 -37.96
CA LEU A 366 -50.89 45.15 -38.56
C LEU A 366 -51.35 45.00 -40.02
N ASP A 367 -50.69 44.15 -40.81
CA ASP A 367 -51.12 43.80 -42.18
C ASP A 367 -52.50 43.10 -42.16
N VAL A 368 -52.71 42.14 -41.24
CA VAL A 368 -54.02 41.50 -41.05
C VAL A 368 -55.10 42.51 -40.65
N ALA A 369 -54.79 43.46 -39.77
CA ALA A 369 -55.73 44.52 -39.37
C ALA A 369 -56.09 45.42 -40.56
N ILE A 370 -55.11 45.88 -41.34
CA ILE A 370 -55.34 46.72 -42.53
C ILE A 370 -56.15 45.98 -43.60
N ARG A 371 -55.98 44.66 -43.75
CA ARG A 371 -56.71 43.84 -44.74
C ARG A 371 -58.11 43.39 -44.29
N ARG A 372 -58.36 43.21 -42.98
CA ARG A 372 -59.65 42.70 -42.47
C ARG A 372 -60.54 43.76 -41.80
N VAL A 373 -59.97 44.88 -41.35
CA VAL A 373 -60.75 46.02 -40.84
C VAL A 373 -60.78 47.10 -41.91
N SER A 374 -61.97 47.46 -42.37
CA SER A 374 -62.16 48.53 -43.37
C SER A 374 -61.99 49.91 -42.74
N LEU A 375 -60.75 50.26 -42.37
CA LEU A 375 -60.35 51.50 -41.70
C LEU A 375 -60.84 52.72 -42.51
N GLN A 376 -61.85 53.41 -41.98
CA GLN A 376 -62.40 54.61 -42.61
C GLN A 376 -61.55 55.83 -42.26
N ARG A 377 -61.68 56.90 -43.05
CA ARG A 377 -60.92 58.15 -42.82
C ARG A 377 -61.18 58.79 -41.44
N GLY A 378 -62.29 58.47 -40.79
CA GLY A 378 -62.58 58.86 -39.42
C GLY A 378 -61.72 58.14 -38.36
N ASP A 379 -61.41 56.85 -38.56
CA ASP A 379 -60.64 56.05 -37.60
C ASP A 379 -59.19 56.56 -37.48
N PHE A 380 -58.60 56.97 -38.61
CA PHE A 380 -57.29 57.63 -38.63
C PHE A 380 -57.30 58.99 -37.89
N ALA A 381 -58.41 59.72 -37.89
CA ALA A 381 -58.54 60.95 -37.12
C ALA A 381 -58.60 60.67 -35.60
N LEU A 382 -59.35 59.64 -35.20
CA LEU A 382 -59.40 59.18 -33.80
C LEU A 382 -58.05 58.66 -33.32
N ALA A 383 -57.35 57.84 -34.12
CA ALA A 383 -56.01 57.35 -33.81
C ALA A 383 -54.98 58.49 -33.69
N ARG A 384 -55.07 59.51 -34.56
CA ARG A 384 -54.21 60.71 -34.50
C ARG A 384 -54.54 61.59 -33.28
N ALA A 385 -55.80 61.67 -32.86
CA ALA A 385 -56.19 62.35 -31.63
C ALA A 385 -55.69 61.62 -30.37
N TRP A 386 -55.83 60.28 -30.33
CA TRP A 386 -55.39 59.44 -29.22
C TRP A 386 -53.87 59.39 -29.05
N THR A 387 -53.11 59.22 -30.15
CA THR A 387 -51.64 59.35 -30.11
C THR A 387 -51.21 60.77 -29.77
N GLY A 388 -51.88 61.79 -30.33
CA GLY A 388 -51.62 63.20 -30.07
C GLY A 388 -51.95 63.67 -28.65
N SER A 389 -52.83 62.99 -27.91
CA SER A 389 -53.06 63.24 -26.47
C SER A 389 -52.04 62.49 -25.61
N ARG A 390 -51.79 61.20 -25.88
CA ARG A 390 -50.80 60.39 -25.16
C ARG A 390 -49.38 60.96 -25.25
N TRP A 391 -48.96 61.42 -26.44
CA TRP A 391 -47.63 61.99 -26.63
C TRP A 391 -47.47 63.37 -25.94
N ARG A 392 -48.55 64.16 -25.85
CA ARG A 392 -48.57 65.39 -25.04
C ARG A 392 -48.59 65.12 -23.54
N ALA A 393 -49.28 64.08 -23.07
CA ALA A 393 -49.20 63.65 -21.67
C ALA A 393 -47.79 63.15 -21.30
N TRP A 394 -47.07 62.51 -22.23
CA TRP A 394 -45.71 62.05 -22.01
C TRP A 394 -44.68 63.21 -22.04
N ARG A 395 -44.77 64.13 -23.02
CA ARG A 395 -43.92 65.35 -23.04
C ARG A 395 -44.28 66.37 -21.95
N GLY A 396 -45.52 66.37 -21.47
CA GLY A 396 -46.00 67.25 -20.39
C GLY A 396 -45.40 66.95 -19.02
N ARG A 397 -44.68 65.83 -18.86
CA ARG A 397 -43.80 65.56 -17.73
C ARG A 397 -42.40 66.15 -17.94
N THR A 398 -42.34 67.44 -18.29
CA THR A 398 -41.14 68.23 -17.98
C THR A 398 -40.97 68.25 -16.47
N ALA A 399 -39.81 67.82 -15.97
CA ALA A 399 -39.55 67.81 -14.53
C ALA A 399 -39.72 69.22 -13.94
N ALA A 400 -40.41 69.32 -12.81
CA ALA A 400 -40.39 70.56 -12.02
C ALA A 400 -38.94 70.80 -11.56
N PRO A 401 -38.43 72.04 -11.60
CA PRO A 401 -37.10 72.34 -11.09
C PRO A 401 -36.97 71.90 -9.63
N SER A 402 -35.92 71.16 -9.30
CA SER A 402 -35.63 70.79 -7.92
C SER A 402 -35.39 72.07 -7.10
N PRO A 403 -36.00 72.22 -5.91
CA PRO A 403 -35.76 73.39 -5.07
C PRO A 403 -34.28 73.43 -4.62
N PRO A 404 -33.71 74.63 -4.40
CA PRO A 404 -32.33 74.78 -3.94
C PRO A 404 -32.12 74.15 -2.56
N VAL A 405 -30.87 73.74 -2.30
CA VAL A 405 -30.50 72.78 -1.25
C VAL A 405 -30.68 73.30 0.20
N GLU A 406 -30.95 74.60 0.39
CA GLU A 406 -31.19 75.22 1.71
C GLU A 406 -32.32 74.56 2.51
N GLY A 407 -33.33 74.00 1.85
CA GLY A 407 -34.47 73.35 2.52
C GLY A 407 -34.08 72.12 3.36
N LEU A 408 -33.03 71.38 2.99
CA LEU A 408 -32.67 70.12 3.66
C LEU A 408 -32.05 70.33 5.06
N LEU A 409 -31.26 71.40 5.20
CA LEU A 409 -30.61 71.75 6.48
C LEU A 409 -31.65 72.27 7.49
N ALA A 410 -32.66 73.02 7.04
CA ALA A 410 -33.75 73.53 7.86
C ALA A 410 -34.76 72.45 8.34
N ALA A 411 -34.69 71.23 7.79
CA ALA A 411 -35.48 70.08 8.21
C ALA A 411 -34.75 69.21 9.24
N LYS A 412 -33.44 68.97 9.05
CA LYS A 412 -32.63 68.14 9.96
C LYS A 412 -32.61 68.66 11.40
N GLY A 413 -32.75 69.97 11.60
CA GLY A 413 -32.85 70.62 12.91
C GLY A 413 -34.19 70.48 13.65
N ARG A 414 -35.22 69.83 13.08
CA ARG A 414 -36.57 69.73 13.70
C ARG A 414 -37.14 68.31 13.86
N ALA A 415 -36.43 67.28 13.39
CA ALA A 415 -36.85 65.88 13.55
C ALA A 415 -36.26 65.18 14.80
N GLY A 416 -35.57 65.92 15.67
CA GLY A 416 -35.07 65.42 16.95
C GLY A 416 -36.14 65.41 18.05
N GLY A 417 -37.11 64.48 18.01
CA GLY A 417 -38.08 64.31 19.11
C GLY A 417 -39.18 63.27 18.87
N GLY A 418 -39.48 62.44 19.88
CA GLY A 418 -40.63 61.51 19.91
C GLY A 418 -40.50 60.29 18.98
N ARG A 419 -39.93 59.14 19.36
CA ARG A 419 -40.26 58.22 20.46
C ARG A 419 -41.63 57.51 20.33
N SER A 420 -41.57 56.23 19.93
CA SER A 420 -42.27 55.07 20.54
C SER A 420 -43.50 54.43 19.84
N ARG A 421 -43.50 53.07 19.93
CA ARG A 421 -44.56 52.07 19.66
C ARG A 421 -44.80 51.81 18.15
N ALA A 422 -44.71 50.59 17.59
CA ALA A 422 -45.06 49.23 18.05
C ALA A 422 -46.59 49.03 18.17
N SER A 423 -47.21 47.93 17.73
CA SER A 423 -46.73 46.68 17.08
C SER A 423 -47.94 45.81 16.72
N LEU A 424 -47.83 44.92 15.72
CA LEU A 424 -48.64 43.69 15.49
C LEU A 424 -47.99 42.97 14.28
N TRP A 425 -47.20 41.90 14.48
CA TRP A 425 -47.56 40.48 14.23
C TRP A 425 -47.90 40.14 12.76
N SER A 426 -47.33 39.10 12.14
CA SER A 426 -46.25 38.15 12.48
C SER A 426 -45.68 37.54 11.17
N ALA A 427 -44.64 36.69 11.10
CA ALA A 427 -43.83 35.98 12.11
C ALA A 427 -42.35 35.84 11.64
N GLY A 428 -41.65 34.79 12.10
CA GLY A 428 -40.31 34.32 11.65
C GLY A 428 -40.18 32.82 11.97
N PRO A 429 -39.02 32.30 12.41
CA PRO A 429 -37.65 32.86 12.41
C PRO A 429 -36.68 31.85 11.73
N SER A 430 -35.38 31.61 12.01
CA SER A 430 -34.32 32.16 12.88
C SER A 430 -32.95 31.88 12.23
N ARG A 431 -31.99 32.81 12.32
CA ARG A 431 -30.56 32.47 12.58
C ARG A 431 -29.79 33.69 13.08
N GLU A 432 -28.95 33.48 14.09
CA GLU A 432 -28.30 34.53 14.89
C GLU A 432 -26.90 34.89 14.39
N SER A 433 -26.29 35.91 15.02
CA SER A 433 -25.19 36.68 14.46
C SER A 433 -24.24 37.24 15.53
N MET A 434 -22.94 37.30 15.19
CA MET A 434 -22.00 38.37 15.61
C MET A 434 -21.65 38.46 17.12
N PRO A 435 -20.75 39.39 17.53
CA PRO A 435 -19.65 40.05 16.81
C PRO A 435 -18.29 40.03 17.57
N ASP A 436 -17.23 40.48 16.89
CA ASP A 436 -16.04 41.05 17.55
C ASP A 436 -16.33 42.39 18.24
N SER A 437 -15.61 42.67 19.34
CA SER A 437 -14.85 43.93 19.48
C SER A 437 -14.06 43.99 20.80
N LEU A 438 -12.77 44.34 20.75
CA LEU A 438 -12.13 45.48 21.45
C LEU A 438 -10.59 45.38 21.38
N ALA A 439 -9.91 46.52 21.57
CA ALA A 439 -8.46 46.71 21.51
C ALA A 439 -8.04 47.81 22.52
N PRO A 440 -6.78 48.25 22.63
CA PRO A 440 -5.48 47.57 22.46
C PRO A 440 -4.55 47.73 23.70
N ALA A 441 -3.43 46.99 23.77
CA ALA A 441 -2.28 47.32 24.64
C ALA A 441 -0.96 46.70 24.14
N GLU A 442 0.17 47.27 24.59
CA GLU A 442 1.56 46.90 24.26
C GLU A 442 1.95 45.50 24.78
N THR A 443 2.91 44.75 24.20
CA THR A 443 4.36 44.96 24.43
C THR A 443 5.22 44.10 23.48
N ALA A 444 6.46 44.53 23.24
CA ALA A 444 7.48 43.98 22.33
C ALA A 444 7.75 42.46 22.35
N GLY A 445 8.24 41.92 21.22
CA GLY A 445 9.05 40.69 21.24
C GLY A 445 9.37 39.98 19.90
N ARG A 446 10.59 40.20 19.39
CA ARG A 446 11.43 39.23 18.63
C ARG A 446 10.92 38.64 17.30
N ALA A 447 11.62 38.95 16.20
CA ALA A 447 11.56 38.18 14.95
C ALA A 447 12.50 36.96 14.98
N PRO A 448 12.21 35.89 14.22
CA PRO A 448 13.19 34.87 13.83
C PRO A 448 13.93 35.29 12.54
N THR A 449 15.25 35.17 12.51
CA THR A 449 16.06 35.37 11.30
C THR A 449 15.97 34.16 10.38
N VAL A 450 15.87 34.39 9.07
CA VAL A 450 16.13 33.36 8.05
C VAL A 450 17.64 33.11 8.02
N ALA A 451 18.06 31.90 8.37
CA ALA A 451 19.46 31.49 8.34
C ALA A 451 19.77 30.77 7.02
N GLU A 452 20.55 31.44 6.18
CA GLU A 452 21.18 30.88 4.98
C GLU A 452 22.08 29.68 5.33
N ARG A 453 22.01 28.62 4.52
CA ARG A 453 23.01 27.54 4.52
C ARG A 453 23.45 27.23 3.10
N ALA A 454 24.69 27.60 2.80
CA ALA A 454 25.38 27.23 1.57
C ALA A 454 25.58 25.71 1.48
N GLY A 455 25.78 25.20 0.27
CA GLY A 455 25.90 23.76 -0.01
C GLY A 455 27.18 23.12 0.51
N ALA A 456 27.12 21.81 0.74
CA ALA A 456 28.28 20.93 0.88
C ALA A 456 28.47 20.14 -0.42
N ALA A 457 29.72 19.95 -0.86
CA ALA A 457 30.02 19.23 -2.09
C ALA A 457 29.80 17.72 -1.95
N VAL A 458 29.42 17.06 -3.04
CA VAL A 458 29.42 15.60 -3.19
C VAL A 458 30.70 15.22 -3.93
N SER A 459 31.51 14.35 -3.33
CA SER A 459 32.77 13.87 -3.92
C SER A 459 32.54 12.73 -4.91
N GLU A 460 33.28 12.73 -6.01
CA GLU A 460 33.34 11.62 -6.96
C GLU A 460 34.12 10.42 -6.36
N PRO A 461 33.66 9.17 -6.56
CA PRO A 461 34.49 7.98 -6.37
C PRO A 461 35.43 7.80 -7.57
N GLN A 462 36.72 7.53 -7.30
CA GLN A 462 37.72 7.30 -8.35
C GLN A 462 37.55 5.93 -9.03
N ALA A 463 37.97 5.84 -10.29
CA ALA A 463 38.02 4.60 -11.06
C ALA A 463 39.17 3.67 -10.60
N VAL A 464 38.97 2.36 -10.76
CA VAL A 464 39.97 1.30 -10.50
C VAL A 464 40.39 0.67 -11.85
N PRO A 465 41.68 0.51 -12.14
CA PRO A 465 42.15 -0.15 -13.37
C PRO A 465 42.09 -1.69 -13.26
N PRO A 466 41.96 -2.42 -14.39
CA PRO A 466 41.97 -3.89 -14.39
C PRO A 466 43.39 -4.47 -14.46
N GLU A 467 43.63 -5.56 -13.74
CA GLU A 467 44.80 -6.44 -13.86
C GLU A 467 44.38 -7.89 -14.08
N GLY A 468 45.28 -8.72 -14.64
CA GLY A 468 45.27 -10.17 -14.40
C GLY A 468 44.40 -11.04 -15.33
N SER A 469 44.78 -11.18 -16.60
CA SER A 469 44.37 -12.35 -17.40
C SER A 469 45.30 -13.53 -17.14
N ALA A 470 44.78 -14.68 -16.72
CA ALA A 470 45.54 -15.91 -16.48
C ALA A 470 44.77 -17.17 -16.95
N ASP A 471 45.40 -17.85 -17.93
CA ASP A 471 45.27 -19.22 -18.43
C ASP A 471 44.15 -20.17 -17.95
N ALA A 472 43.54 -20.83 -18.96
CA ALA A 472 42.89 -22.13 -18.83
C ALA A 472 43.68 -23.20 -19.62
N PRO A 473 44.00 -24.36 -19.04
CA PRO A 473 44.65 -25.45 -19.77
C PRO A 473 43.62 -26.30 -20.54
N ALA A 474 43.82 -26.46 -21.84
CA ALA A 474 43.07 -27.41 -22.66
C ALA A 474 43.75 -28.80 -22.64
N VAL A 475 42.96 -29.87 -22.69
CA VAL A 475 43.43 -31.25 -22.96
C VAL A 475 42.54 -31.86 -24.05
N THR A 476 43.17 -32.54 -25.01
CA THR A 476 42.57 -33.07 -26.25
C THR A 476 42.10 -34.54 -26.10
N PRO A 477 41.27 -35.07 -27.03
CA PRO A 477 40.51 -36.30 -26.80
C PRO A 477 41.16 -37.60 -27.30
N GLY A 478 40.67 -38.71 -26.74
CA GLY A 478 40.87 -40.12 -27.11
C GLY A 478 40.23 -41.00 -26.03
N ASP A 479 39.70 -42.19 -26.29
CA ASP A 479 39.60 -42.94 -27.55
C ASP A 479 38.38 -43.91 -27.50
N GLN A 480 37.93 -44.45 -28.64
CA GLN A 480 36.99 -45.59 -28.69
C GLN A 480 37.75 -46.85 -29.14
N PRO A 481 37.48 -48.04 -28.55
CA PRO A 481 36.54 -48.95 -29.23
C PRO A 481 35.77 -49.92 -28.30
N GLY A 482 34.71 -50.58 -28.82
CA GLY A 482 34.23 -51.86 -28.23
C GLY A 482 32.72 -52.12 -28.21
N ASP A 483 32.12 -52.34 -29.38
CA ASP A 483 30.91 -53.18 -29.55
C ASP A 483 31.38 -54.65 -29.77
N PRO A 484 30.55 -55.72 -29.72
CA PRO A 484 29.09 -55.76 -29.56
C PRO A 484 28.56 -56.79 -28.52
N LEU A 485 27.24 -56.87 -28.33
CA LEU A 485 26.46 -58.13 -28.48
C LEU A 485 24.93 -57.97 -28.32
N SER A 486 24.23 -58.15 -29.45
CA SER A 486 22.91 -58.81 -29.63
C SER A 486 21.84 -58.85 -28.51
N ALA A 487 20.69 -58.18 -28.73
CA ALA A 487 19.36 -58.83 -28.82
C ALA A 487 18.24 -57.86 -29.26
N ASP A 488 17.56 -58.16 -30.37
CA ASP A 488 16.19 -57.74 -30.71
C ASP A 488 15.18 -58.73 -30.05
N PRO A 489 13.86 -58.47 -29.90
CA PRO A 489 13.01 -57.78 -30.87
C PRO A 489 12.03 -56.70 -30.34
N ALA A 490 11.48 -55.92 -31.26
CA ALA A 490 10.39 -54.97 -31.03
C ALA A 490 9.05 -55.60 -30.58
N THR A 491 8.26 -54.82 -29.82
CA THR A 491 6.81 -55.07 -29.61
C THR A 491 6.01 -53.77 -29.71
N THR A 492 4.90 -53.81 -30.45
CA THR A 492 3.96 -52.70 -30.68
C THR A 492 2.89 -52.57 -29.58
N PRO A 493 2.21 -51.41 -29.45
CA PRO A 493 1.48 -51.04 -28.24
C PRO A 493 0.04 -51.58 -28.14
N ASP A 494 -0.14 -52.89 -27.93
CA ASP A 494 -1.48 -53.53 -27.81
C ASP A 494 -1.77 -54.22 -26.45
N ASP A 495 -0.77 -54.37 -25.56
CA ASP A 495 -0.90 -55.14 -24.30
C ASP A 495 -1.46 -54.36 -23.09
N THR A 496 -2.11 -53.21 -23.30
CA THR A 496 -2.83 -52.47 -22.24
C THR A 496 -4.31 -52.85 -22.17
N LEU A 497 -4.94 -53.17 -23.31
CA LEU A 497 -6.37 -53.53 -23.39
C LEU A 497 -6.65 -54.99 -22.99
N SER A 498 -5.65 -55.87 -23.09
CA SER A 498 -5.64 -57.23 -22.54
C SER A 498 -5.79 -57.20 -21.00
N ARG A 499 -4.86 -56.52 -20.32
CA ARG A 499 -4.77 -56.41 -18.86
C ARG A 499 -6.01 -55.76 -18.24
N LEU A 500 -6.56 -54.72 -18.88
CA LEU A 500 -7.82 -54.08 -18.46
C LEU A 500 -9.03 -55.01 -18.53
N ARG A 501 -9.10 -55.91 -19.53
CA ARG A 501 -10.17 -56.92 -19.61
C ARG A 501 -10.04 -57.98 -18.52
N GLU A 502 -8.82 -58.38 -18.14
CA GLU A 502 -8.60 -59.35 -17.06
C GLU A 502 -8.94 -58.77 -15.67
N ALA A 503 -8.50 -57.54 -15.38
CA ALA A 503 -8.87 -56.83 -14.15
C ALA A 503 -10.39 -56.72 -13.99
N LYS A 504 -11.09 -56.34 -15.07
CA LYS A 504 -12.56 -56.25 -15.10
C LYS A 504 -13.27 -57.60 -14.96
N ARG A 505 -12.57 -58.72 -15.17
CA ARG A 505 -13.09 -60.09 -14.99
C ARG A 505 -12.87 -60.64 -13.58
N ARG A 506 -11.86 -60.14 -12.84
CA ARG A 506 -11.66 -60.44 -11.41
C ARG A 506 -12.66 -59.70 -10.51
N ALA A 507 -13.05 -58.48 -10.86
CA ALA A 507 -14.01 -57.67 -10.09
C ALA A 507 -15.50 -58.08 -10.24
N ARG A 508 -15.79 -59.33 -10.63
CA ARG A 508 -17.16 -59.87 -10.87
C ARG A 508 -17.29 -61.37 -10.52
N ARG A 509 -16.59 -61.81 -9.48
CA ARG A 509 -16.79 -63.09 -8.78
C ARG A 509 -16.82 -62.84 -7.28
#